data_AF-A0A2Z6EUZ8-F1
#
_entry.id   AF-A0A2Z6EUZ8-F1
#
_cell.length_a   1.000
_cell.length_b   1.000
_cell.length_c   1.000
_cell.angle_alpha   90.00
_cell.angle_beta   90.00
_cell.angle_gamma   90.00
#
_symmetry.space_group_name_H-M   'P 1'
#
loop_
_entity.id
_entity.type
_entity.pdbx_description
1 polymer ?
#
loop_
_entity_poly.entity_id
_entity_poly.type
_entity_poly.pdbx_seq_one_letter_code
_entity_poly.pdbx_strand_id
1 'polypeptide(L)'
;MKTSAWGHGARICATLLCISSCLSSAYGQPTAAAEDSTRISPAAESASSALAAQLQKLEQRIKNHPKDVQARFKHATTLIQLGREREAMAAFQALIKRYPELPEPYNNLAYLHSRHGAYEAARSALETALNANPNYALTQQNLGALYLQLAAQAYQRALALDRRDTLSAQRQQQIYSILSRPEQLRNTPGNPLKIAPAPTSLK
;
A
#
# COMPACT_ATOMS: atom_id res chain seq x y z
N MET A 1 40.00 44.93 50.33
CA MET A 1 40.52 46.30 50.57
C MET A 1 41.63 46.57 49.57
N LYS A 2 41.51 47.66 48.77
CA LYS A 2 42.56 48.54 48.17
C LYS A 2 43.67 47.84 47.35
N THR A 3 44.09 48.22 46.13
CA THR A 3 44.17 49.49 45.36
C THR A 3 44.78 49.12 43.97
N SER A 4 44.28 49.61 42.82
CA SER A 4 44.83 50.70 41.96
C SER A 4 46.38 50.73 41.82
N ALA A 5 47.06 51.01 40.70
CA ALA A 5 46.76 51.90 39.57
C ALA A 5 47.96 51.96 38.57
N TRP A 6 47.68 52.28 37.29
CA TRP A 6 48.49 53.12 36.33
C TRP A 6 49.73 52.50 35.66
N GLY A 7 50.15 52.85 34.43
CA GLY A 7 49.75 53.87 33.44
C GLY A 7 50.36 53.54 32.05
N HIS A 8 49.71 53.93 30.94
CA HIS A 8 49.95 55.15 30.12
C HIS A 8 51.14 55.09 29.13
N GLY A 9 50.81 55.24 27.84
CA GLY A 9 51.68 55.64 26.73
C GLY A 9 51.18 55.01 25.42
N ALA A 10 50.95 55.69 24.30
CA ALA A 10 50.96 57.10 23.93
C ALA A 10 50.09 57.23 22.66
N ARG A 11 49.59 58.45 22.39
CA ARG A 11 48.74 58.85 21.25
C ARG A 11 49.58 59.12 19.98
N ILE A 12 48.87 59.38 18.85
CA ILE A 12 49.26 60.03 17.55
C ILE A 12 49.00 59.05 16.38
N CYS A 13 48.41 59.33 15.20
CA CYS A 13 47.84 60.48 14.47
C CYS A 13 46.83 59.88 13.45
N ALA A 14 45.62 60.43 13.29
CA ALA A 14 45.16 61.21 12.13
C ALA A 14 45.27 60.57 10.71
N THR A 15 44.09 60.20 10.19
CA THR A 15 43.56 60.32 8.81
C THR A 15 44.39 59.89 7.59
N LEU A 16 43.84 58.96 6.80
CA LEU A 16 43.55 59.15 5.36
C LEU A 16 42.75 57.95 4.78
N LEU A 17 41.77 58.29 3.93
CA LEU A 17 40.88 57.38 3.19
C LEU A 17 41.65 56.33 2.38
N CYS A 18 41.14 55.09 2.35
CA CYS A 18 41.12 54.27 1.13
C CYS A 18 39.93 53.30 1.15
N ILE A 19 39.17 53.37 0.07
CA ILE A 19 37.96 52.60 -0.25
C ILE A 19 38.36 51.17 -0.63
N SER A 20 37.80 50.12 -0.01
CA SER A 20 37.39 48.90 -0.72
C SER A 20 36.64 47.90 0.16
N SER A 21 35.42 47.58 -0.28
CA SER A 21 34.73 46.28 -0.26
C SER A 21 34.86 45.34 0.96
N CYS A 22 33.76 45.18 1.71
CA CYS A 22 32.99 43.93 1.79
C CYS A 22 31.84 44.09 2.81
N LEU A 23 30.63 44.38 2.32
CA LEU A 23 29.41 44.08 3.06
C LEU A 23 29.09 42.60 2.84
N SER A 24 29.01 41.82 3.91
CA SER A 24 28.24 40.58 3.91
C SER A 24 27.22 40.66 5.03
N SER A 25 26.05 41.16 4.66
CA SER A 25 24.82 41.02 5.42
C SER A 25 24.45 39.54 5.45
N ALA A 26 24.53 38.91 6.63
CA ALA A 26 23.97 37.59 6.87
C ALA A 26 22.43 37.70 6.93
N TYR A 27 21.78 37.69 5.77
CA TYR A 27 20.36 37.35 5.68
C TYR A 27 20.21 35.83 5.84
N GLY A 28 19.48 35.40 6.87
CA GLY A 28 19.05 34.02 7.01
C GLY A 28 18.18 33.60 5.83
N GLN A 29 18.59 32.55 5.12
CA GLN A 29 17.72 31.88 4.16
C GLN A 29 16.86 30.83 4.88
N PRO A 30 15.56 30.75 4.59
CA PRO A 30 14.75 29.63 5.05
C PRO A 30 15.16 28.39 4.24
N THR A 31 15.58 27.32 4.93
CA THR A 31 15.89 26.04 4.29
C THR A 31 14.62 25.44 3.71
N ALA A 32 14.49 25.53 2.39
CA ALA A 32 13.56 24.75 1.58
C ALA A 32 13.98 23.27 1.63
N ALA A 33 13.62 22.58 2.69
CA ALA A 33 13.77 21.13 2.84
C ALA A 33 12.63 20.55 3.68
N ALA A 34 11.41 20.92 3.29
CA ALA A 34 10.19 20.22 3.65
C ALA A 34 9.26 20.25 2.43
N GLU A 35 9.78 19.88 1.26
CA GLU A 35 8.95 19.62 0.08
C GLU A 35 8.22 18.29 0.26
N ASP A 36 7.04 18.42 0.84
CA ASP A 36 5.80 17.81 0.38
C ASP A 36 5.90 16.38 -0.20
N SER A 37 5.81 15.40 0.71
CA SER A 37 5.62 13.98 0.37
C SER A 37 4.27 13.67 -0.31
N THR A 38 3.47 14.68 -0.69
CA THR A 38 2.17 14.51 -1.36
C THR A 38 2.18 14.86 -2.85
N ARG A 39 3.34 15.16 -3.46
CA ARG A 39 3.43 15.37 -4.91
C ARG A 39 3.16 14.07 -5.67
N ILE A 40 1.89 13.81 -5.95
CA ILE A 40 1.46 12.74 -6.87
C ILE A 40 2.13 13.04 -8.21
N SER A 41 2.83 12.06 -8.78
CA SER A 41 3.50 12.27 -10.05
C SER A 41 2.47 12.51 -11.16
N PRO A 42 2.78 13.32 -12.19
CA PRO A 42 1.87 13.54 -13.32
C PRO A 42 1.42 12.23 -13.98
N ALA A 43 2.28 11.20 -13.93
CA ALA A 43 1.96 9.85 -14.39
C ALA A 43 0.89 9.16 -13.52
N ALA A 44 0.96 9.30 -12.20
CA ALA A 44 -0.04 8.75 -11.28
C ALA A 44 -1.39 9.49 -11.37
N GLU A 45 -1.37 10.82 -11.56
CA GLU A 45 -2.60 11.59 -11.83
C GLU A 45 -3.26 11.18 -13.15
N SER A 46 -2.46 11.05 -14.22
CA SER A 46 -2.92 10.58 -15.53
C SER A 46 -3.49 9.16 -15.46
N ALA A 47 -2.84 8.25 -14.73
CA ALA A 47 -3.32 6.89 -14.53
C ALA A 47 -4.65 6.87 -13.74
N SER A 48 -4.76 7.66 -12.67
CA SER A 48 -6.00 7.80 -11.90
C SER A 48 -7.14 8.35 -12.76
N SER A 49 -6.87 9.38 -13.56
CA SER A 49 -7.83 9.97 -14.51
C SER A 49 -8.29 8.95 -15.57
N ALA A 50 -7.37 8.17 -16.13
CA ALA A 50 -7.70 7.11 -17.09
C ALA A 50 -8.59 6.02 -16.48
N LEU A 51 -8.31 5.61 -15.23
CA LEU A 51 -9.13 4.64 -14.49
C LEU A 51 -10.52 5.19 -14.16
N ALA A 52 -10.64 6.48 -13.82
CA ALA A 52 -11.93 7.13 -13.60
C ALA A 52 -12.77 7.17 -14.89
N ALA A 53 -12.16 7.53 -16.03
CA ALA A 53 -12.84 7.49 -17.34
C ALA A 53 -13.26 6.06 -17.73
N GLN A 54 -12.42 5.06 -17.41
CA GLN A 54 -12.77 3.65 -17.61
C GLN A 54 -13.96 3.23 -16.74
N LEU A 55 -14.02 3.68 -15.49
CA LEU A 55 -15.14 3.38 -14.59
C LEU A 55 -16.46 3.93 -15.15
N GLN A 56 -16.47 5.18 -15.61
CA GLN A 56 -17.65 5.78 -16.23
C GLN A 56 -18.15 5.00 -17.45
N LYS A 57 -17.23 4.52 -18.31
CA LYS A 57 -17.59 3.65 -19.46
C LYS A 57 -18.20 2.33 -19.01
N LEU A 58 -17.67 1.74 -17.94
CA LEU A 58 -18.19 0.49 -17.38
C LEU A 58 -19.58 0.70 -16.76
N GLU A 59 -19.82 1.81 -16.07
CA GLU A 59 -21.14 2.16 -15.52
C GLU A 59 -22.20 2.28 -16.63
N GLN A 60 -21.89 2.97 -17.73
CA GLN A 60 -22.79 3.03 -18.90
C GLN A 60 -23.04 1.65 -19.50
N ARG A 61 -22.00 0.82 -19.63
CA ARG A 61 -22.13 -0.56 -20.13
C ARG A 61 -23.02 -1.40 -19.21
N ILE A 62 -22.86 -1.30 -17.89
CA ILE A 62 -23.69 -2.00 -16.92
C ILE A 62 -25.13 -1.51 -16.98
N LYS A 63 -25.36 -0.21 -17.18
CA LYS A 63 -26.70 0.36 -17.37
C LYS A 63 -27.40 -0.23 -18.61
N ASN A 64 -26.69 -0.32 -19.73
CA ASN A 64 -27.24 -0.83 -20.99
C ASN A 64 -27.30 -2.37 -21.03
N HIS A 65 -26.43 -3.05 -20.29
CA HIS A 65 -26.31 -4.50 -20.22
C HIS A 65 -26.25 -4.97 -18.75
N PRO A 66 -27.37 -4.93 -18.01
CA PRO A 66 -27.38 -5.15 -16.56
C PRO A 66 -26.93 -6.55 -16.13
N LYS A 67 -26.94 -7.53 -17.04
CA LYS A 67 -26.48 -8.91 -16.81
C LYS A 67 -25.03 -9.15 -17.24
N ASP A 68 -24.32 -8.13 -17.74
CA ASP A 68 -22.92 -8.28 -18.16
C ASP A 68 -21.99 -8.44 -16.95
N VAL A 69 -21.69 -9.70 -16.64
CA VAL A 69 -20.85 -10.07 -15.49
C VAL A 69 -19.41 -9.60 -15.67
N GLN A 70 -18.88 -9.65 -16.89
CA GLN A 70 -17.52 -9.19 -17.16
C GLN A 70 -17.41 -7.69 -16.94
N ALA A 71 -18.40 -6.89 -17.35
CA ALA A 71 -18.42 -5.45 -17.10
C ALA A 71 -18.50 -5.13 -15.60
N ARG A 72 -19.39 -5.80 -14.86
CA ARG A 72 -19.52 -5.65 -13.40
C ARG A 72 -18.24 -6.05 -12.67
N PHE A 73 -17.59 -7.14 -13.09
CA PHE A 73 -16.34 -7.59 -12.50
C PHE A 73 -15.21 -6.60 -12.77
N LYS A 74 -15.05 -6.16 -14.02
CA LYS A 74 -14.05 -5.14 -14.41
C LYS A 74 -14.27 -3.84 -13.62
N HIS A 75 -15.52 -3.43 -13.44
CA HIS A 75 -15.88 -2.28 -12.60
C HIS A 75 -15.38 -2.46 -11.17
N ALA A 76 -15.65 -3.61 -10.54
CA ALA A 76 -15.17 -3.91 -9.20
C ALA A 76 -13.63 -3.91 -9.10
N THR A 77 -12.91 -4.49 -10.07
CA THR A 77 -11.44 -4.46 -10.07
C THR A 77 -10.86 -3.07 -10.32
N THR A 78 -11.52 -2.24 -11.15
CA THR A 78 -11.13 -0.83 -11.35
C THR A 78 -11.33 -0.02 -10.06
N LEU A 79 -12.36 -0.31 -9.27
CA LEU A 79 -12.53 0.29 -7.95
C LEU A 79 -11.37 -0.08 -7.00
N ILE A 80 -10.86 -1.31 -7.03
CA ILE A 80 -9.64 -1.68 -6.27
C ILE A 80 -8.46 -0.80 -6.71
N GLN A 81 -8.24 -0.65 -8.01
CA GLN A 81 -7.11 0.13 -8.56
C GLN A 81 -7.20 1.61 -8.19
N LEU A 82 -8.41 2.15 -8.03
CA LEU A 82 -8.67 3.52 -7.57
C LEU A 82 -8.62 3.67 -6.04
N GLY A 83 -8.35 2.60 -5.28
CA GLY A 83 -8.39 2.63 -3.80
C GLY A 83 -9.80 2.71 -3.21
N ARG A 84 -10.86 2.58 -4.03
CA ARG A 84 -12.27 2.60 -3.63
C ARG A 84 -12.72 1.22 -3.12
N GLU A 85 -12.01 0.72 -2.12
CA GLU A 85 -12.10 -0.68 -1.68
C GLU A 85 -13.45 -1.07 -1.11
N ARG A 86 -14.10 -0.18 -0.33
CA ARG A 86 -15.45 -0.44 0.20
C ARG A 86 -16.48 -0.67 -0.90
N GLU A 87 -16.39 0.11 -1.97
CA GLU A 87 -17.27 -0.01 -3.14
C GLU A 87 -16.94 -1.27 -3.93
N ALA A 88 -15.65 -1.62 -4.06
CA ALA A 88 -15.22 -2.88 -4.66
C ALA A 88 -15.79 -4.08 -3.89
N MET A 89 -15.72 -4.08 -2.56
CA MET A 89 -16.30 -5.14 -1.71
C MET A 89 -17.80 -5.28 -1.95
N ALA A 90 -18.55 -4.17 -1.94
CA ALA A 90 -19.99 -4.19 -2.20
C ALA A 90 -20.31 -4.73 -3.62
N ALA A 91 -19.51 -4.37 -4.62
CA ALA A 91 -19.66 -4.86 -5.99
C ALA A 91 -19.40 -6.37 -6.10
N PHE A 92 -18.37 -6.91 -5.44
CA PHE A 92 -18.12 -8.35 -5.41
C PHE A 92 -19.18 -9.11 -4.61
N GLN A 93 -19.67 -8.57 -3.50
CA GLN A 93 -20.79 -9.17 -2.75
C GLN A 93 -22.06 -9.24 -3.62
N ALA A 94 -22.34 -8.20 -4.40
CA ALA A 94 -23.45 -8.21 -5.35
C ALA A 94 -23.27 -9.26 -6.47
N LEU A 95 -22.03 -9.45 -6.95
CA LEU A 95 -21.70 -10.51 -7.91
C LEU A 95 -21.92 -11.90 -7.30
N ILE A 96 -21.42 -12.14 -6.09
CA ILE A 96 -21.59 -13.42 -5.36
C ILE A 96 -23.07 -13.74 -5.16
N LYS A 97 -23.88 -12.76 -4.74
CA LYS A 97 -25.32 -12.96 -4.56
C LYS A 97 -26.01 -13.39 -5.84
N ARG A 98 -25.53 -12.93 -7.00
CA ARG A 98 -26.16 -13.19 -8.30
C ARG A 98 -25.59 -14.41 -9.02
N TYR A 99 -24.30 -14.69 -8.82
CA TYR A 99 -23.51 -15.71 -9.49
C TYR A 99 -22.65 -16.45 -8.46
N PRO A 100 -23.26 -17.20 -7.52
CA PRO A 100 -22.54 -17.87 -6.44
C PRO A 100 -21.60 -18.98 -6.93
N GLU A 101 -21.74 -19.42 -8.18
CA GLU A 101 -20.91 -20.41 -8.86
C GLU A 101 -19.56 -19.86 -9.36
N LEU A 102 -19.39 -18.53 -9.39
CA LEU A 102 -18.16 -17.91 -9.88
C LEU A 102 -17.13 -17.84 -8.75
N PRO A 103 -15.95 -18.48 -8.90
CA PRO A 103 -14.93 -18.43 -7.86
C PRO A 103 -14.19 -17.08 -7.79
N GLU A 104 -14.15 -16.30 -8.87
CA GLU A 104 -13.33 -15.09 -8.98
C GLU A 104 -13.78 -13.95 -8.04
N PRO A 105 -15.10 -13.65 -7.88
CA PRO A 105 -15.57 -12.67 -6.90
C PRO A 105 -15.16 -12.99 -5.46
N TYR A 106 -15.23 -14.27 -5.05
CA TYR A 106 -14.78 -14.69 -3.72
C TYR A 106 -13.26 -14.50 -3.55
N ASN A 107 -12.48 -14.85 -4.57
CA ASN A 107 -11.04 -14.63 -4.56
C ASN A 107 -10.70 -13.13 -4.38
N ASN A 108 -11.43 -12.23 -5.05
CA ASN A 108 -11.20 -10.79 -4.94
C ASN A 108 -11.70 -10.19 -3.61
N LEU A 109 -12.76 -10.74 -3.01
CA LEU A 109 -13.09 -10.41 -1.61
C LEU A 109 -11.99 -10.87 -0.66
N ALA A 110 -11.44 -12.07 -0.84
CA ALA A 110 -10.33 -12.54 -0.03
C ALA A 110 -9.11 -11.62 -0.14
N TYR A 111 -8.79 -11.19 -1.36
CA TYR A 111 -7.74 -10.19 -1.60
C TYR A 111 -7.98 -8.93 -0.77
N LEU A 112 -9.20 -8.37 -0.78
CA LEU A 112 -9.55 -7.16 0.00
C LEU A 112 -9.49 -7.40 1.50
N HIS A 113 -10.00 -8.54 1.99
CA HIS A 113 -9.91 -8.91 3.41
C HIS A 113 -8.45 -9.04 3.87
N SER A 114 -7.59 -9.68 3.07
CA SER A 114 -6.16 -9.85 3.36
C SER A 114 -5.44 -8.49 3.48
N ARG A 115 -5.78 -7.50 2.64
CA ARG A 115 -5.23 -6.13 2.75
C ARG A 115 -5.54 -5.45 4.06
N HIS A 116 -6.68 -5.77 4.66
CA HIS A 116 -7.10 -5.24 5.95
C HIS A 116 -6.68 -6.13 7.13
N GLY A 117 -5.81 -7.13 6.90
CA GLY A 117 -5.37 -8.07 7.95
C GLY A 117 -6.46 -9.04 8.42
N ALA A 118 -7.62 -9.08 7.76
CA ALA A 118 -8.75 -9.94 8.09
C ALA A 118 -8.53 -11.35 7.49
N TYR A 119 -7.46 -12.04 7.91
CA TYR A 119 -7.01 -13.29 7.30
C TYR A 119 -8.01 -14.44 7.42
N GLU A 120 -8.77 -14.51 8.51
CA GLU A 120 -9.82 -15.53 8.67
C GLU A 120 -10.98 -15.33 7.68
N ALA A 121 -11.41 -14.07 7.46
CA ALA A 121 -12.41 -13.75 6.44
C ALA A 121 -11.88 -14.03 5.03
N ALA A 122 -10.60 -13.74 4.78
CA ALA A 122 -9.95 -14.10 3.53
C ALA A 122 -9.91 -15.62 3.31
N ARG A 123 -9.67 -16.41 4.36
CA ARG A 123 -9.65 -17.88 4.28
C ARG A 123 -11.02 -18.41 3.90
N SER A 124 -12.06 -17.99 4.62
CA SER A 124 -13.44 -18.42 4.35
C SER A 124 -13.89 -18.08 2.93
N ALA A 125 -13.52 -16.90 2.41
CA ALA A 125 -13.82 -16.52 1.03
C ALA A 125 -13.09 -17.43 0.02
N LEU A 126 -11.80 -17.73 0.23
CA LEU A 126 -11.06 -18.65 -0.67
C LEU A 126 -11.55 -20.10 -0.59
N GLU A 127 -11.92 -20.60 0.59
CA GLU A 127 -12.54 -21.92 0.75
C GLU A 127 -13.87 -21.99 -0.01
N THR A 128 -14.67 -20.92 0.05
CA THR A 128 -15.92 -20.83 -0.73
C THR A 128 -15.64 -20.79 -2.24
N ALA A 129 -14.58 -20.10 -2.67
CA ALA A 129 -14.15 -20.11 -4.08
C ALA A 129 -13.77 -21.52 -4.55
N LEU A 130 -13.11 -22.34 -3.72
CA LEU A 130 -12.83 -23.74 -4.03
C LEU A 130 -14.08 -24.60 -4.05
N ASN A 131 -15.06 -24.34 -3.18
CA ASN A 131 -16.34 -25.06 -3.24
C ASN A 131 -17.08 -24.78 -4.56
N ALA A 132 -17.00 -23.54 -5.08
CA ALA A 132 -17.56 -23.18 -6.37
C ALA A 132 -16.79 -23.81 -7.54
N ASN A 133 -15.45 -23.83 -7.47
CA ASN A 133 -14.61 -24.49 -8.46
C ASN A 133 -13.35 -25.10 -7.81
N PRO A 134 -13.35 -26.42 -7.54
CA PRO A 134 -12.22 -27.10 -6.90
C PRO A 134 -10.91 -27.05 -7.71
N ASN A 135 -11.01 -26.85 -9.02
CA ASN A 135 -9.87 -26.82 -9.95
C ASN A 135 -9.35 -25.40 -10.21
N TYR A 136 -9.81 -24.40 -9.46
CA TYR A 136 -9.36 -23.03 -9.67
C TYR A 136 -7.96 -22.78 -9.07
N ALA A 137 -6.94 -23.01 -9.89
CA ALA A 137 -5.53 -22.97 -9.49
C ALA A 137 -5.10 -21.67 -8.80
N LEU A 138 -5.65 -20.52 -9.21
CA LEU A 138 -5.33 -19.24 -8.59
C LEU A 138 -5.76 -19.19 -7.11
N THR A 139 -6.92 -19.75 -6.78
CA THR A 139 -7.40 -19.83 -5.40
C THR A 139 -6.51 -20.73 -4.55
N GLN A 140 -6.05 -21.86 -5.07
CA GLN A 140 -5.09 -22.71 -4.36
C GLN A 140 -3.77 -21.97 -4.07
N GLN A 141 -3.26 -21.23 -5.06
CA GLN A 141 -2.08 -20.40 -4.89
C GLN A 141 -2.30 -19.32 -3.81
N ASN A 142 -3.46 -18.66 -3.83
CA ASN A 142 -3.82 -17.65 -2.86
C ASN A 142 -4.01 -18.22 -1.44
N LEU A 143 -4.57 -19.42 -1.29
CA LEU A 143 -4.64 -20.10 0.00
C LEU A 143 -3.24 -20.41 0.56
N GLY A 144 -2.33 -20.92 -0.27
CA GLY A 144 -0.95 -21.15 0.15
C GLY A 144 -0.28 -19.87 0.68
N ALA A 145 -0.46 -18.75 -0.03
CA ALA A 145 0.07 -17.45 0.39
C ALA A 145 -0.61 -16.94 1.69
N LEU A 146 -1.91 -17.17 1.85
CA LEU A 146 -2.64 -16.83 3.07
C LEU A 146 -2.19 -17.66 4.28
N TYR A 147 -1.95 -18.96 4.08
CA TYR A 147 -1.50 -19.83 5.16
C TYR A 147 -0.12 -19.44 5.69
N LEU A 148 0.77 -18.91 4.84
CA LEU A 148 2.02 -18.33 5.29
C LEU A 148 1.80 -17.12 6.22
N GLN A 149 0.83 -16.23 5.92
CA GLN A 149 0.50 -15.12 6.82
C GLN A 149 -0.09 -15.59 8.15
N LEU A 150 -1.04 -16.53 8.10
CA LEU A 150 -1.65 -17.10 9.30
C LEU A 150 -0.60 -17.78 10.19
N ALA A 151 0.34 -18.52 9.59
CA ALA A 151 1.45 -19.12 10.30
C ALA A 151 2.37 -18.05 10.91
N ALA A 152 2.72 -16.99 10.18
CA ALA A 152 3.52 -15.88 10.72
C ALA A 152 2.82 -15.21 11.91
N GLN A 153 1.50 -14.98 11.83
CA GLN A 153 0.71 -14.41 12.91
C GLN A 153 0.65 -15.35 14.13
N ALA A 154 0.52 -16.66 13.92
CA ALA A 154 0.53 -17.64 15.00
C ALA A 154 1.87 -17.68 15.73
N TYR A 155 3.00 -17.71 15.01
CA TYR A 155 4.32 -17.66 15.63
C TYR A 155 4.58 -16.32 16.34
N GLN A 156 4.10 -15.21 15.79
CA GLN A 156 4.17 -13.91 16.47
C GLN A 156 3.44 -13.93 17.82
N ARG A 157 2.25 -14.55 17.89
CA ARG A 157 1.50 -14.72 19.14
C ARG A 157 2.23 -15.65 20.10
N ALA A 158 2.79 -16.76 19.62
CA ALA A 158 3.58 -17.67 20.44
C ALA A 158 4.77 -16.96 21.09
N LEU A 159 5.53 -16.18 20.32
CA LEU A 159 6.68 -15.42 20.82
C LEU A 159 6.30 -14.27 21.78
N ALA A 160 5.09 -13.73 21.65
CA ALA A 160 4.56 -12.77 22.62
C ALA A 160 4.30 -13.43 23.99
N LEU A 161 3.96 -14.72 24.01
CA LEU A 161 3.72 -15.51 25.22
C LEU A 161 5.01 -16.11 25.80
N ASP A 162 5.89 -16.65 24.96
CA ASP A 162 7.21 -17.13 25.34
C ASP A 162 8.29 -16.62 24.38
N ARG A 163 9.03 -15.59 24.82
CA ARG A 163 10.11 -14.98 24.03
C ARG A 163 11.33 -15.89 23.87
N ARG A 164 11.43 -16.99 24.62
CA ARG A 164 12.55 -17.94 24.55
C ARG A 164 12.28 -19.11 23.61
N ASP A 165 11.10 -19.19 22.98
CA ASP A 165 10.79 -20.19 21.97
C ASP A 165 11.60 -19.95 20.69
N THR A 166 12.78 -20.58 20.65
CA THR A 166 13.72 -20.48 19.54
C THR A 166 13.18 -21.12 18.25
N LEU A 167 12.32 -22.14 18.37
CA LEU A 167 11.72 -22.81 17.23
C LEU A 167 10.71 -21.88 16.54
N SER A 168 9.80 -21.27 17.31
CA SER A 168 8.85 -20.30 16.77
C SER A 168 9.56 -19.11 16.12
N ALA A 169 10.63 -18.60 16.74
CA ALA A 169 11.45 -17.53 16.17
C ALA A 169 12.09 -17.95 14.83
N GLN A 170 12.68 -19.14 14.76
CA GLN A 170 13.28 -19.67 13.54
C GLN A 170 12.24 -19.85 12.42
N ARG A 171 11.09 -20.45 12.72
CA ARG A 171 10.01 -20.68 11.75
C ARG A 171 9.43 -19.36 11.24
N GLN A 172 9.24 -18.39 12.12
CA GLN A 172 8.78 -17.06 11.74
C GLN A 172 9.75 -16.39 10.77
N GLN A 173 11.06 -16.45 11.04
CA GLN A 173 12.08 -15.91 10.14
C GLN A 173 12.07 -16.60 8.76
N GLN A 174 11.92 -17.94 8.72
CA GLN A 174 11.79 -18.68 7.46
C GLN A 174 10.58 -18.20 6.65
N ILE A 175 9.43 -18.02 7.29
CA ILE A 175 8.22 -17.52 6.62
C ILE A 175 8.42 -16.11 6.09
N TYR A 176 8.98 -15.19 6.89
CA TYR A 176 9.27 -13.84 6.42
C TYR A 176 10.24 -13.84 5.24
N SER A 177 11.23 -14.74 5.19
CA SER A 177 12.12 -14.86 4.03
C SER A 177 11.39 -15.23 2.72
N ILE A 178 10.25 -15.92 2.82
CA ILE A 178 9.39 -16.25 1.68
C ILE A 178 8.52 -15.04 1.32
N LEU A 179 7.91 -14.40 2.33
CA LEU A 179 7.01 -13.26 2.15
C LEU A 179 7.72 -11.99 1.68
N SER A 180 8.99 -11.80 2.05
CA SER A 180 9.81 -10.63 1.69
C SER A 180 10.42 -10.72 0.29
N ARG A 181 10.14 -11.76 -0.50
CA ARG A 181 10.69 -11.91 -1.86
C ARG A 181 10.09 -10.85 -2.82
N PRO A 182 10.92 -9.98 -3.42
CA PRO A 182 10.45 -8.80 -4.17
C PRO A 182 9.69 -9.11 -5.48
N GLU A 183 9.74 -10.33 -6.01
CA GLU A 183 9.01 -10.67 -7.23
C GLU A 183 7.48 -10.60 -7.08
N GLN A 184 6.96 -10.67 -5.85
CA GLN A 184 5.52 -10.52 -5.57
C GLN A 184 5.08 -9.04 -5.43
N LEU A 185 6.02 -8.10 -5.32
CA LEU A 185 5.76 -6.69 -5.03
C LEU A 185 5.52 -5.81 -6.26
N ARG A 186 5.60 -6.35 -7.48
CA ARG A 186 5.50 -5.50 -8.68
C ARG A 186 4.14 -4.80 -8.86
N ASN A 187 3.06 -5.28 -8.23
CA ASN A 187 1.72 -4.71 -8.43
C ASN A 187 0.91 -4.39 -7.15
N THR A 188 1.29 -4.88 -5.95
CA THR A 188 0.56 -4.60 -4.69
C THR A 188 1.49 -4.66 -3.47
N PRO A 189 1.95 -3.54 -2.90
CA PRO A 189 2.79 -3.56 -1.70
C PRO A 189 2.05 -4.22 -0.52
N GLY A 190 2.62 -5.28 0.04
CA GLY A 190 2.19 -5.83 1.33
C GLY A 190 0.96 -6.76 1.32
N ASN A 191 0.37 -7.11 0.17
CA ASN A 191 -0.68 -8.13 0.11
C ASN A 191 -0.16 -9.44 -0.49
N PRO A 192 -0.22 -10.59 0.21
CA PRO A 192 0.18 -11.89 -0.34
C PRO A 192 -0.73 -12.44 -1.44
N LEU A 193 -1.98 -11.95 -1.53
CA LEU A 193 -2.97 -12.50 -2.45
C LEU A 193 -2.95 -11.77 -3.80
N LYS A 194 -3.27 -12.51 -4.86
CA LYS A 194 -3.43 -11.95 -6.21
C LYS A 194 -4.91 -11.75 -6.56
N ILE A 195 -5.21 -10.66 -7.26
CA ILE A 195 -6.52 -10.39 -7.84
C ILE A 195 -6.79 -11.38 -8.97
N ALA A 196 -7.98 -11.97 -8.98
CA ALA A 196 -8.48 -12.82 -10.05
C ALA A 196 -8.88 -12.00 -11.29
N PRO A 197 -8.61 -12.49 -12.51
CA PRO A 197 -9.12 -11.88 -13.73
C PRO A 197 -10.64 -12.02 -13.83
N ALA A 198 -11.26 -11.27 -14.75
CA ALA A 198 -12.69 -11.42 -15.02
C ALA A 198 -13.03 -12.83 -15.51
N PRO A 199 -14.21 -13.38 -15.16
CA PRO A 199 -14.63 -14.71 -15.57
C PRO A 199 -14.70 -14.81 -17.10
N THR A 200 -14.13 -15.88 -17.64
CA THR A 200 -14.01 -16.10 -19.09
C THR A 200 -15.30 -16.62 -19.74
N SER A 201 -16.18 -17.27 -18.97
CA SER A 201 -17.54 -17.64 -19.42
C SER A 201 -18.45 -17.91 -18.22
N LEU A 202 -19.72 -17.54 -18.33
CA LEU A 202 -20.79 -18.07 -17.48
C LEU A 202 -21.14 -19.44 -18.06
N LYS A 203 -20.93 -20.53 -17.32
CA LYS A 203 -21.47 -21.83 -17.71
C LYS A 203 -22.97 -21.87 -17.49
#